data_AF-J4C894-F1
#
_entry.id   AF-J4C894-F1
#
_cell.length_a   1.000
_cell.length_b   1.000
_cell.length_c   1.000
_cell.angle_alpha   90.00
_cell.angle_beta   90.00
_cell.angle_gamma   90.00
#
_symmetry.space_group_name_H-M   'P 1'
#
loop_
_entity.id
_entity.type
_entity.pdbx_description
1 polymer ?
#
loop_
_entity_poly.entity_id
_entity_poly.type
_entity_poly.pdbx_seq_one_letter_code
_entity_poly.pdbx_strand_id
1 'polypeptide(L)'
;MPVTKNILIGVTGSVSAIKIPEIVQKFHNLANSNNNTVNIKIVRTLASKEYFFDSESCDLFEVFDDTERVKYTKSDPILHIETDIARAWDMSKPLWVYPSMNTCMYEHKLTEEQLNKLKSFGIKVIPPITKKLACGDYGMGALPEPDQIVESVYNYMYR
;
A
#
# COMPACT_ATOMS: atom_id res chain seq x y z
N MET A 1 20.09 -6.02 -18.41
CA MET A 1 19.60 -7.38 -18.11
C MET A 1 18.23 -7.24 -17.47
N PRO A 2 17.27 -8.15 -17.70
CA PRO A 2 15.98 -8.12 -17.02
C PRO A 2 16.18 -8.14 -15.51
N VAL A 3 15.57 -7.20 -14.80
CA VAL A 3 15.64 -7.14 -13.33
C VAL A 3 14.29 -7.50 -12.75
N THR A 4 14.30 -8.39 -11.76
CA THR A 4 13.12 -8.76 -10.99
C THR A 4 13.11 -8.02 -9.66
N LYS A 5 11.99 -7.37 -9.32
CA LYS A 5 11.77 -6.71 -8.01
C LYS A 5 10.54 -7.29 -7.33
N ASN A 6 10.56 -7.33 -6.01
CA ASN A 6 9.43 -7.76 -5.19
C ASN A 6 8.83 -6.54 -4.47
N ILE A 7 7.51 -6.39 -4.52
CA ILE A 7 6.76 -5.34 -3.84
C ILE A 7 5.73 -5.99 -2.92
N LEU A 8 5.66 -5.47 -1.69
CA LEU A 8 4.61 -5.79 -0.75
C LEU A 8 3.73 -4.56 -0.56
N ILE A 9 2.42 -4.69 -0.79
CA ILE A 9 1.45 -3.61 -0.66
C ILE A 9 0.57 -3.86 0.56
N GLY A 10 0.70 -3.03 1.59
CA GLY A 10 -0.20 -3.03 2.74
C GLY A 10 -1.45 -2.18 2.47
N VAL A 11 -2.64 -2.76 2.62
CA VAL A 11 -3.92 -2.09 2.35
C VAL A 11 -4.79 -2.04 3.61
N THR A 12 -5.19 -0.83 4.00
CA THR A 12 -6.02 -0.58 5.18
C THR A 12 -7.43 -0.13 4.77
N GLY A 13 -8.36 -0.03 5.73
CA GLY A 13 -9.76 0.34 5.51
C GLY A 13 -9.95 1.80 5.06
N SER A 14 -9.61 2.09 3.80
CA SER A 14 -9.84 3.37 3.14
C SER A 14 -10.58 3.12 1.82
N VAL A 15 -11.47 4.04 1.43
CA VAL A 15 -12.17 3.96 0.14
C VAL A 15 -11.19 3.85 -1.04
N SER A 16 -10.00 4.43 -0.92
CA SER A 16 -8.95 4.34 -1.94
C SER A 16 -8.42 2.94 -2.20
N ALA A 17 -8.70 1.95 -1.33
CA ALA A 17 -8.33 0.55 -1.55
C ALA A 17 -8.93 -0.02 -2.85
N ILE A 18 -10.04 0.55 -3.37
CA ILE A 18 -10.62 0.19 -4.66
C ILE A 18 -9.65 0.40 -5.84
N LYS A 19 -8.64 1.26 -5.69
CA LYS A 19 -7.64 1.54 -6.74
C LYS A 19 -6.50 0.52 -6.79
N ILE A 20 -6.40 -0.39 -5.83
CA ILE A 20 -5.28 -1.33 -5.72
C ILE A 20 -5.17 -2.24 -6.97
N PRO A 21 -6.24 -2.83 -7.53
CA PRO A 21 -6.14 -3.60 -8.77
C PRO A 21 -5.55 -2.80 -9.94
N GLU A 22 -5.98 -1.53 -10.10
CA GLU A 22 -5.46 -0.64 -11.12
C GLU A 22 -3.96 -0.34 -10.94
N ILE A 23 -3.54 -0.08 -9.70
CA ILE A 23 -2.13 0.15 -9.34
C ILE A 23 -1.28 -1.08 -9.68
N VAL A 24 -1.74 -2.29 -9.33
CA VAL A 24 -1.03 -3.54 -9.64
C VAL A 24 -0.91 -3.76 -11.15
N GLN A 25 -2.01 -3.59 -11.89
CA GLN A 25 -1.99 -3.73 -13.35
C GLN A 25 -1.01 -2.74 -14.00
N LYS A 26 -1.00 -1.48 -13.54
CA LYS A 26 -0.08 -0.45 -14.05
C LYS A 26 1.38 -0.76 -13.71
N PHE A 27 1.68 -1.29 -12.52
CA PHE A 27 3.04 -1.75 -12.20
C PHE A 27 3.53 -2.86 -13.15
N HIS A 28 2.70 -3.88 -13.38
CA HIS A 28 3.03 -4.97 -14.31
C HIS A 28 3.23 -4.45 -15.74
N ASN A 29 2.33 -3.59 -16.22
CA ASN A 29 2.45 -3.00 -17.56
C ASN A 29 3.74 -2.19 -17.72
N LEU A 30 4.05 -1.33 -16.74
CA LEU A 30 5.26 -0.51 -16.76
C LEU A 30 6.53 -1.37 -16.69
N ALA A 31 6.56 -2.39 -15.83
CA ALA A 31 7.69 -3.31 -15.74
C ALA A 31 7.91 -4.07 -17.05
N ASN A 32 6.85 -4.65 -17.62
CA ASN A 32 6.92 -5.42 -18.86
C ASN A 32 7.37 -4.55 -20.05
N SER A 33 6.88 -3.31 -20.15
CA SER A 33 7.29 -2.38 -21.23
C SER A 33 8.79 -2.03 -21.21
N ASN A 34 9.44 -2.19 -20.05
CA ASN A 34 10.87 -1.94 -19.85
C ASN A 34 11.68 -3.25 -19.70
N ASN A 35 11.10 -4.40 -20.08
CA ASN A 35 11.73 -5.73 -19.99
C ASN A 35 12.20 -6.08 -18.56
N ASN A 36 11.43 -5.64 -17.55
CA ASN A 36 11.62 -5.93 -16.13
C ASN A 36 10.43 -6.76 -15.60
N THR A 37 10.60 -7.38 -14.44
CA THR A 37 9.56 -8.19 -13.80
C THR A 37 9.28 -7.67 -12.39
N VAL A 38 8.01 -7.62 -12.00
CA VAL A 38 7.61 -7.26 -10.64
C VAL A 38 6.74 -8.36 -10.04
N ASN A 39 7.12 -8.86 -8.87
CA ASN A 39 6.29 -9.76 -8.09
C ASN A 39 5.59 -8.96 -7.00
N ILE A 40 4.25 -8.96 -7.00
CA ILE A 40 3.46 -8.16 -6.06
C ILE A 40 2.70 -9.09 -5.13
N LYS A 41 2.84 -8.85 -3.83
CA LYS A 41 2.02 -9.44 -2.76
C LYS A 41 1.25 -8.35 -2.06
N ILE A 42 0.06 -8.66 -1.58
CA ILE A 42 -0.83 -7.73 -0.90
C ILE A 42 -1.12 -8.26 0.50
N VAL A 43 -1.02 -7.41 1.51
CA VAL A 43 -1.53 -7.71 2.85
C VAL A 43 -2.62 -6.71 3.17
N ARG A 44 -3.80 -7.19 3.57
CA ARG A 44 -4.96 -6.32 3.81
C ARG A 44 -5.54 -6.51 5.21
N THR A 45 -6.02 -5.41 5.79
CA THR A 45 -6.83 -5.46 7.01
C THR A 45 -8.24 -5.97 6.71
N LEU A 46 -8.94 -6.49 7.73
CA LEU A 46 -10.33 -6.97 7.58
C LEU A 46 -11.26 -5.91 6.98
N ALA A 47 -11.17 -4.66 7.44
CA ALA A 47 -11.97 -3.55 6.91
C ALA A 47 -11.69 -3.26 5.42
N SER A 48 -10.48 -3.55 4.92
CA SER A 48 -10.21 -3.42 3.48
C SER A 48 -10.87 -4.56 2.69
N LYS A 49 -10.83 -5.79 3.22
CA LYS A 49 -11.43 -6.98 2.60
C LYS A 49 -12.94 -6.84 2.47
N GLU A 50 -13.62 -6.48 3.55
CA GLU A 50 -15.09 -6.50 3.61
C GLU A 50 -15.75 -5.40 2.77
N TYR A 51 -15.09 -4.24 2.59
CA TYR A 51 -15.78 -3.05 2.06
C TYR A 51 -15.26 -2.53 0.73
N PHE A 52 -13.99 -2.80 0.37
CA PHE A 52 -13.35 -2.04 -0.70
C PHE A 52 -12.55 -2.87 -1.70
N PHE A 53 -12.13 -4.08 -1.33
CA PHE A 53 -11.21 -4.86 -2.13
C PHE A 53 -11.53 -6.36 -2.03
N ASP A 54 -12.22 -6.86 -3.06
CA ASP A 54 -12.40 -8.29 -3.28
C ASP A 54 -11.23 -8.86 -4.08
N SER A 55 -10.59 -9.88 -3.52
CA SER A 55 -9.40 -10.54 -4.09
C SER A 55 -9.75 -11.41 -5.29
N GLU A 56 -11.01 -11.80 -5.47
CA GLU A 56 -11.46 -12.59 -6.63
C GLU A 56 -11.41 -11.80 -7.95
N SER A 57 -11.11 -10.50 -7.90
CA SER A 57 -11.08 -9.63 -9.07
C SER A 57 -9.77 -9.66 -9.89
N CYS A 58 -8.69 -10.29 -9.40
CA CYS A 58 -7.39 -10.24 -10.07
C CYS A 58 -6.38 -11.32 -9.63
N ASP A 59 -5.86 -12.10 -10.59
CA ASP A 59 -4.85 -13.15 -10.36
C ASP A 59 -3.39 -12.63 -10.36
N LEU A 60 -3.18 -11.31 -10.42
CA LEU A 60 -1.85 -10.71 -10.59
C LEU A 60 -1.09 -10.51 -9.27
N PHE A 61 -1.66 -10.93 -8.15
CA PHE A 61 -1.07 -10.81 -6.82
C PHE A 61 -1.61 -11.89 -5.88
N GLU A 62 -0.83 -12.21 -4.86
CA GLU A 62 -1.23 -13.05 -3.73
C GLU A 62 -1.70 -12.15 -2.57
N VAL A 63 -2.80 -12.51 -1.90
CA VAL A 63 -3.38 -11.71 -0.80
C VAL A 63 -3.29 -12.45 0.53
N PHE A 64 -2.78 -11.77 1.55
CA PHE A 64 -2.74 -12.25 2.93
C PHE A 64 -3.64 -11.39 3.82
N ASP A 65 -4.33 -12.00 4.78
CA ASP A 65 -5.10 -11.30 5.81
C ASP A 65 -5.14 -12.09 7.13
N ASP A 66 -5.61 -11.43 8.19
CA ASP A 66 -5.65 -12.02 9.55
C ASP A 66 -6.71 -13.12 9.72
N THR A 67 -7.55 -13.41 8.72
CA THR A 67 -8.59 -14.44 8.83
C THR A 67 -8.05 -15.86 8.64
N GLU A 68 -6.84 -15.99 8.07
CA GLU A 68 -6.13 -17.26 7.90
C GLU A 68 -5.28 -17.66 9.12
N ARG A 69 -5.54 -17.08 10.31
CA ARG A 69 -4.92 -17.52 11.57
C ARG A 69 -5.39 -18.94 11.93
N VAL A 70 -4.78 -19.95 11.29
CA VAL A 70 -4.87 -21.35 11.70
C VAL A 70 -4.30 -21.45 13.12
N LYS A 71 -4.82 -22.38 13.94
CA LYS A 71 -4.26 -22.68 15.27
C LYS A 71 -2.78 -23.06 15.12
N TYR A 72 -1.87 -22.11 15.40
CA TYR A 72 -0.44 -22.33 15.28
C TYR A 72 0.04 -23.44 16.23
N THR A 73 0.80 -24.36 15.68
CA THR A 73 1.71 -25.25 16.41
C THR A 73 3.13 -24.72 16.30
N LYS A 74 4.02 -25.11 17.23
CA LYS A 74 5.42 -24.59 17.28
C LYS A 74 6.23 -24.83 16.00
N SER A 75 5.78 -25.70 15.11
CA SER A 75 6.45 -26.06 13.85
C SER A 75 5.95 -25.29 12.63
N ASP A 76 4.87 -24.51 12.75
CA ASP A 76 4.26 -23.86 11.61
C ASP A 76 5.04 -22.60 11.19
N PRO A 77 5.09 -22.27 9.88
CA PRO A 77 5.57 -20.99 9.41
C PRO A 77 4.83 -19.85 10.11
N ILE A 78 5.58 -18.86 10.59
CA ILE A 78 5.06 -17.82 11.45
C ILE A 78 4.38 -16.72 10.62
N LEU A 79 3.09 -16.90 10.33
CA LEU A 79 2.29 -15.91 9.59
C LEU A 79 2.13 -14.58 10.35
N HIS A 80 2.31 -14.53 11.69
CA HIS A 80 2.17 -13.27 12.43
C HIS A 80 3.23 -12.23 12.05
N ILE A 81 4.41 -12.65 11.56
CA ILE A 81 5.40 -11.74 10.98
C ILE A 81 4.89 -11.12 9.67
N GLU A 82 4.03 -11.85 8.94
CA GLU A 82 3.42 -11.44 7.68
C GLU A 82 2.16 -10.57 7.86
N THR A 83 1.59 -10.46 9.06
CA THR A 83 0.52 -9.49 9.35
C THR A 83 0.99 -8.32 10.23
N ASP A 84 2.03 -8.52 11.04
CA ASP A 84 2.77 -7.46 11.75
C ASP A 84 3.95 -6.89 10.93
N ILE A 85 3.84 -6.93 9.59
CA ILE A 85 4.92 -6.56 8.64
C ILE A 85 5.57 -5.25 9.01
N ALA A 86 4.78 -4.21 9.26
CA ALA A 86 5.30 -2.87 9.55
C ALA A 86 6.14 -2.86 10.84
N ARG A 87 5.80 -3.69 11.82
CA ARG A 87 6.52 -3.80 13.09
C ARG A 87 7.77 -4.66 12.98
N ALA A 88 7.73 -5.70 12.16
CA ALA A 88 8.84 -6.60 11.87
C ALA A 88 9.72 -6.13 10.70
N TRP A 89 9.41 -4.97 10.10
CA TRP A 89 10.07 -4.50 8.90
C TRP A 89 11.56 -4.24 9.14
N ASP A 90 12.39 -4.73 8.23
CA ASP A 90 13.79 -4.35 8.15
C ASP A 90 13.88 -2.92 7.62
N MET A 91 14.13 -1.97 8.51
CA MET A 91 14.17 -0.53 8.19
C MET A 91 15.34 -0.13 7.29
N SER A 92 16.26 -1.05 6.95
CA SER A 92 17.23 -0.83 5.87
C SER A 92 16.58 -0.92 4.48
N LYS A 93 15.39 -1.54 4.38
CA LYS A 93 14.58 -1.62 3.16
C LYS A 93 13.60 -0.45 3.07
N PRO A 94 13.29 0.02 1.87
CA PRO A 94 12.34 1.12 1.68
C PRO A 94 10.95 0.76 2.23
N LEU A 95 10.38 1.66 3.02
CA LEU A 95 8.97 1.61 3.44
C LEU A 95 8.30 2.94 3.13
N TRP A 96 7.25 2.90 2.33
CA TRP A 96 6.51 4.07 1.88
C TRP A 96 5.08 4.01 2.41
N VAL A 97 4.58 5.14 2.90
CA VAL A 97 3.21 5.26 3.43
C VAL A 97 2.46 6.33 2.67
N TYR A 98 1.29 5.98 2.17
CA TYR A 98 0.37 6.86 1.46
C TYR A 98 -0.89 7.07 2.30
N PRO A 99 -0.94 8.06 3.22
CA PRO A 99 -2.16 8.40 3.94
C PRO A 99 -3.28 8.74 2.97
N SER A 100 -4.46 8.15 3.19
CA SER A 100 -5.65 8.38 2.40
C SER A 100 -6.88 8.39 3.31
N MET A 101 -7.40 9.58 3.61
CA MET A 101 -8.45 9.81 4.60
C MET A 101 -9.20 11.11 4.29
N ASN A 102 -10.31 11.36 4.98
CA ASN A 102 -11.04 12.62 4.87
C ASN A 102 -10.18 13.83 5.32
N THR A 103 -10.43 15.02 4.76
CA THR A 103 -9.73 16.27 5.07
C THR A 103 -9.62 16.54 6.58
N CYS A 104 -10.73 16.43 7.32
CA CYS A 104 -10.73 16.69 8.76
C CYS A 104 -9.87 15.70 9.55
N MET A 105 -9.76 14.44 9.06
CA MET A 105 -8.86 13.46 9.66
C MET A 105 -7.40 13.80 9.35
N TYR A 106 -7.10 14.22 8.12
CA TYR A 106 -5.74 14.56 7.71
C TYR A 106 -5.21 15.82 8.42
N GLU A 107 -6.06 16.84 8.57
CA GLU A 107 -5.73 18.11 9.23
C GLU A 107 -5.73 18.02 10.77
N HIS A 108 -6.14 16.88 11.33
CA HIS A 108 -6.12 16.69 12.77
C HIS A 108 -4.68 16.67 13.31
N LYS A 109 -4.41 17.43 14.39
CA LYS A 109 -3.06 17.54 15.00
C LYS A 109 -2.42 16.20 15.34
N LEU A 110 -3.23 15.24 15.82
CA LEU A 110 -2.74 13.88 16.10
C LEU A 110 -2.22 13.18 14.82
N THR A 111 -2.86 13.40 13.68
CA THR A 111 -2.40 12.85 12.39
C THR A 111 -1.05 13.44 12.02
N GLU A 112 -0.87 14.75 12.18
CA GLU A 112 0.43 15.40 11.98
C GLU A 112 1.51 14.78 12.88
N GLU A 113 1.24 14.63 14.18
CA GLU A 113 2.18 14.00 15.13
C GLU A 113 2.53 12.56 14.73
N GLN A 114 1.54 11.76 14.34
CA GLN A 114 1.72 10.37 13.89
C GLN A 114 2.55 10.30 12.61
N LEU A 115 2.24 11.13 11.60
CA LEU A 115 3.00 11.17 10.35
C LEU A 115 4.44 11.62 10.57
N ASN A 116 4.67 12.59 11.46
CA ASN A 116 6.01 13.02 11.84
C ASN A 116 6.77 11.92 12.59
N LYS A 117 6.09 11.13 13.42
CA LYS A 117 6.69 9.96 14.06
C LYS A 117 7.13 8.91 13.04
N LEU A 118 6.30 8.61 12.04
CA LEU A 118 6.69 7.70 10.94
C LEU A 118 7.93 8.21 10.20
N LYS A 119 7.95 9.49 9.82
CA LYS A 119 9.13 10.11 9.18
C LYS A 119 10.38 9.98 10.05
N SER A 120 10.25 10.13 11.38
CA SER A 120 11.39 9.98 12.31
C SER A 120 12.02 8.59 12.32
N PHE A 121 11.29 7.56 11.86
CA PHE A 121 11.80 6.20 11.69
C PHE A 121 12.44 5.97 10.30
N GLY A 122 12.50 6.99 9.44
CA GLY A 122 13.00 6.85 8.06
C GLY A 122 11.95 6.37 7.07
N ILE A 123 10.68 6.27 7.49
CA ILE A 123 9.57 5.89 6.60
C ILE A 123 9.25 7.06 5.66
N LYS A 124 9.15 6.77 4.36
CA LYS A 124 8.79 7.78 3.37
C LYS A 124 7.29 8.00 3.34
N VAL A 125 6.83 9.04 4.02
CA VAL A 125 5.43 9.47 3.98
C VAL A 125 5.20 10.32 2.73
N ILE A 126 4.35 9.84 1.82
CA ILE A 126 3.95 10.56 0.61
C ILE A 126 2.68 11.35 0.94
N PRO A 127 2.67 12.69 0.81
CA PRO A 127 1.48 13.46 1.15
C PRO A 127 0.30 13.09 0.23
N PRO A 128 -0.93 13.19 0.74
CA PRO A 128 -2.12 13.05 -0.09
C PRO A 128 -2.23 14.23 -1.05
N ILE A 129 -3.10 14.10 -2.04
CA ILE A 129 -3.45 15.17 -2.97
C ILE A 129 -4.81 15.78 -2.62
N THR A 130 -5.02 17.00 -3.10
CA THR A 130 -6.32 17.65 -3.08
C THR A 130 -7.15 17.16 -4.26
N LYS A 131 -8.40 16.75 -4.02
CA LYS A 131 -9.37 16.44 -5.08
C LYS A 131 -10.67 17.21 -4.89
N LYS A 132 -11.37 17.44 -6.00
CA LYS A 132 -12.71 18.03 -5.99
C LYS A 132 -13.70 16.99 -5.45
N LEU A 133 -14.42 17.37 -4.39
CA LEU A 133 -15.45 16.58 -3.75
C LEU A 133 -16.78 16.71 -4.52
N ALA A 134 -17.71 15.79 -4.24
CA ALA A 134 -19.04 15.78 -4.87
C ALA A 134 -19.83 17.08 -4.62
N CYS A 135 -19.57 17.78 -3.51
CA CYS A 135 -20.18 19.09 -3.17
C CYS A 135 -19.57 20.28 -3.93
N GLY A 136 -18.50 20.07 -4.71
CA GLY A 136 -17.78 21.13 -5.42
C GLY A 136 -16.58 21.70 -4.67
N ASP A 137 -16.43 21.43 -3.37
CA ASP A 137 -15.29 21.82 -2.56
C ASP A 137 -14.02 21.02 -2.90
N TYR A 138 -12.86 21.53 -2.48
CA TYR A 138 -11.59 20.84 -2.59
C TYR A 138 -11.19 20.23 -1.24
N GLY A 139 -11.05 18.91 -1.19
CA GLY A 139 -10.64 18.18 0.02
C GLY A 139 -9.23 17.65 -0.11
N MET A 140 -8.37 17.92 0.88
CA MET A 140 -7.08 17.26 1.06
C MET A 140 -7.29 15.86 1.64
N GLY A 141 -6.38 14.93 1.36
CA GLY A 141 -6.44 13.58 1.94
C GLY A 141 -6.72 12.46 0.94
N ALA A 142 -6.87 12.79 -0.35
CA ALA A 142 -7.03 11.78 -1.39
C ALA A 142 -5.71 11.08 -1.72
N LEU A 143 -5.77 9.78 -2.01
CA LEU A 143 -4.64 9.04 -2.54
C LEU A 143 -4.20 9.65 -3.89
N PRO A 144 -2.88 9.82 -4.14
CA PRO A 144 -2.36 10.19 -5.46
C PRO A 144 -2.91 9.29 -6.57
N GLU A 145 -2.84 9.76 -7.82
CA GLU A 145 -3.33 8.92 -8.91
C GLU A 145 -2.44 7.68 -9.09
N PRO A 146 -3.03 6.53 -9.48
CA PRO A 146 -2.28 5.29 -9.67
C PRO A 146 -1.01 5.45 -10.51
N ASP A 147 -1.06 6.23 -11.59
CA ASP A 147 0.12 6.50 -12.43
C ASP A 147 1.25 7.20 -11.64
N GLN A 148 0.91 8.20 -10.83
CA GLN A 148 1.89 8.93 -10.02
C GLN A 148 2.57 8.01 -8.98
N ILE A 149 1.79 7.10 -8.37
CA ILE A 149 2.30 6.12 -7.41
C ILE A 149 3.25 5.15 -8.12
N VAL A 150 2.79 4.58 -9.22
CA VAL A 150 3.52 3.57 -9.99
C VAL A 150 4.82 4.12 -10.53
N GLU A 151 4.80 5.27 -11.19
CA GLU A 151 6.00 5.92 -11.72
C GLU A 151 7.00 6.27 -10.63
N SER A 152 6.54 6.83 -9.51
CA SER A 152 7.41 7.24 -8.39
C SER A 152 8.14 6.04 -7.76
N VAL A 153 7.41 4.96 -7.49
CA VAL A 153 7.97 3.73 -6.90
C VAL A 153 8.84 2.99 -7.92
N TYR A 154 8.42 2.89 -9.18
CA TYR A 154 9.19 2.26 -10.25
C TYR A 154 10.54 2.94 -10.43
N ASN A 155 10.53 4.27 -10.60
CA ASN A 155 11.75 5.05 -10.74
C ASN A 155 12.66 4.91 -9.51
N TYR A 156 12.12 4.71 -8.32
CA TYR A 156 12.94 4.45 -7.14
C TYR A 156 13.62 3.07 -7.17
N MET A 157 12.91 2.02 -7.61
CA MET A 157 13.43 0.65 -7.59
C MET A 157 14.45 0.34 -8.69
N TYR A 158 14.35 1.03 -9.82
CA TYR A 158 15.14 0.79 -11.04
C TYR A 158 16.11 1.93 -11.39
N ARG A 159 16.29 2.91 -10.50
CA ARG A 159 17.49 3.76 -10.49
C ARG A 159 18.73 2.94 -10.16
#